data_AF-A0A059G9G4-F1
#
_entry.id   AF-A0A059G9G4-F1
#
_cell.length_a   1.000
_cell.length_b   1.000
_cell.length_c   1.000
_cell.angle_alpha   90.00
_cell.angle_beta   90.00
_cell.angle_gamma   90.00
#
_symmetry.space_group_name_H-M   'P 1'
#
loop_
_entity.id
_entity.type
_entity.pdbx_description
1 polymer ?
#
loop_
_entity_poly.entity_id
_entity_poly.type
_entity_poly.pdbx_seq_one_letter_code
_entity_poly.pdbx_strand_id
1 'polypeptide(L)'
;MKNPVPIDGSVFSFRTRPFSEFAPPATDRFAAFKVLASNHQFVVVAVQGGIWNAAPTLSDVSVCGILHVRRFLDTGRPAVWGINIEEWKLSEIDEPVLLGALEVSADEIGLAEKIFNFLPGSVISSMDGASMAPEGEWRWVNDRGALEAEREQVRARAAAQRAAQETRMKNRLRGLTWEKLRSETPFERWTTSPPYPSEQFTREARMAIHRACETLQELGPKPKKTDVRKVLRTLVEWFNRADDEAGGVIETEEREDICAALEEIAFVARQESLANEIDEWRTW
;
A
#
# COMPACT_ATOMS: atom_id res chain seq x y z
N MET A 1 6.08 -13.24 14.50
CA MET A 1 6.09 -12.75 15.91
C MET A 1 5.87 -11.25 15.86
N LYS A 2 4.86 -10.72 16.56
CA LYS A 2 4.67 -9.26 16.69
C LYS A 2 5.83 -8.73 17.55
N ASN A 3 6.47 -7.63 17.15
CA ASN A 3 7.49 -7.00 17.99
C ASN A 3 6.83 -6.44 19.26
N PRO A 4 7.54 -6.42 20.40
CA PRO A 4 7.04 -5.72 21.57
C PRO A 4 6.80 -4.25 21.23
N VAL A 5 5.77 -3.66 21.83
CA VAL A 5 5.51 -2.22 21.76
C VAL A 5 6.78 -1.50 22.25
N PRO A 6 7.35 -0.59 21.45
CA PRO A 6 8.58 0.06 21.82
C PRO A 6 8.36 1.02 22.99
N ILE A 7 9.43 1.27 23.74
CA ILE A 7 9.41 2.23 24.84
C ILE A 7 9.55 3.64 24.25
N ASP A 8 8.70 4.57 24.68
CA ASP A 8 8.78 5.97 24.29
C ASP A 8 10.18 6.55 24.58
N GLY A 9 10.68 7.35 23.65
CA GLY A 9 12.05 7.89 23.68
C GLY A 9 13.11 6.93 23.15
N SER A 10 12.80 5.66 22.85
CA SER A 10 13.76 4.73 22.25
C SER A 10 14.28 5.25 20.91
N VAL A 11 15.60 5.24 20.73
CA VAL A 11 16.28 5.71 19.53
C VAL A 11 16.94 4.54 18.82
N PHE A 12 16.65 4.40 17.54
CA PHE A 12 17.26 3.39 16.68
C PHE A 12 18.03 4.06 15.56
N SER A 13 19.23 3.54 15.26
CA SER A 13 19.92 3.80 14.00
C SER A 13 19.56 2.73 12.99
N PHE A 14 19.70 3.07 11.71
CA PHE A 14 19.49 2.15 10.60
C PHE A 14 20.27 2.57 9.37
N ARG A 15 20.53 1.60 8.47
CA ARG A 15 21.07 1.87 7.15
C ARG A 15 19.94 2.32 6.22
N THR A 16 20.17 3.39 5.48
CA THR A 16 19.19 3.91 4.51
C THR A 16 19.14 3.01 3.27
N ARG A 17 17.98 2.98 2.60
CA ARG A 17 17.75 2.17 1.39
C ARG A 17 17.80 3.02 0.12
N PRO A 18 18.11 2.41 -1.04
CA PRO A 18 17.94 3.07 -2.33
C PRO A 18 16.53 3.64 -2.47
N PHE A 19 16.42 4.91 -2.87
CA PHE A 19 15.13 5.61 -2.95
C PHE A 19 14.19 5.04 -4.03
N SER A 20 14.74 4.34 -5.02
CA SER A 20 13.98 3.66 -6.07
C SER A 20 14.76 2.44 -6.57
N GLU A 21 14.08 1.56 -7.29
CA GLU A 21 14.72 0.42 -7.98
C GLU A 21 15.74 0.82 -9.06
N PHE A 22 15.73 2.09 -9.48
CA PHE A 22 16.68 2.65 -10.45
C PHE A 22 17.87 3.34 -9.77
N ALA A 23 17.82 3.50 -8.45
CA ALA A 23 18.91 4.06 -7.67
C ALA A 23 20.05 3.04 -7.54
N PRO A 24 21.30 3.50 -7.27
CA PRO A 24 22.39 2.59 -6.90
C PRO A 24 22.00 1.68 -5.74
N PRO A 25 22.40 0.39 -5.75
CA PRO A 25 21.91 -0.62 -4.81
C PRO A 25 22.39 -0.43 -3.37
N ALA A 26 23.45 0.36 -3.16
CA ALA A 26 23.96 0.70 -1.83
C ALA A 26 23.98 2.22 -1.68
N THR A 27 23.51 2.69 -0.52
CA THR A 27 23.55 4.10 -0.13
C THR A 27 24.80 4.44 0.68
N ASP A 28 25.34 3.47 1.42
CA ASP A 28 26.41 3.63 2.43
C ASP A 28 26.13 4.75 3.44
N ARG A 29 24.84 5.03 3.69
CA ARG A 29 24.37 6.08 4.59
C ARG A 29 23.51 5.50 5.69
N PHE A 30 23.62 6.09 6.87
CA PHE A 30 22.85 5.76 8.07
C PHE A 30 21.98 6.94 8.47
N ALA A 31 20.86 6.62 9.10
CA ALA A 31 19.93 7.55 9.70
C ALA A 31 19.48 7.03 11.07
N ALA A 32 18.68 7.82 11.77
CA ALA A 32 18.12 7.43 13.05
C ALA A 32 16.66 7.89 13.16
N PHE A 33 15.87 7.16 13.95
CA PHE A 33 14.54 7.58 14.35
C PHE A 33 14.37 7.44 15.87
N LYS A 34 13.50 8.27 16.44
CA LYS A 34 13.07 8.22 17.83
C LYS A 34 11.60 7.82 17.89
N VAL A 35 11.25 6.91 18.79
CA VAL A 35 9.86 6.60 19.13
C VAL A 35 9.34 7.74 20.00
N LEU A 36 8.33 8.48 19.54
CA LEU A 36 7.79 9.63 20.27
C LEU A 36 6.74 9.19 21.29
N ALA A 37 5.82 8.33 20.88
CA ALA A 37 4.79 7.78 21.73
C ALA A 37 4.20 6.51 21.10
N SER A 38 3.62 5.63 21.92
CA SER A 38 2.87 4.47 21.46
C SER A 38 1.52 4.35 22.17
N ASN A 39 0.49 3.86 21.47
CA ASN A 39 -0.80 3.50 22.06
C ASN A 39 -1.28 2.14 21.53
N HIS A 40 -2.55 1.78 21.80
CA HIS A 40 -3.12 0.50 21.38
C HIS A 40 -3.35 0.37 19.86
N GLN A 41 -3.22 1.45 19.09
CA GLN A 41 -3.41 1.49 17.64
C GLN A 41 -2.13 1.81 16.88
N PHE A 42 -1.28 2.68 17.41
CA PHE A 42 -0.15 3.25 16.68
C PHE A 42 1.14 3.29 17.50
N VAL A 43 2.26 3.15 16.80
CA VAL A 43 3.59 3.61 17.21
C VAL A 43 3.91 4.86 16.41
N VAL A 44 4.25 5.97 17.08
CA VAL A 44 4.66 7.21 16.42
C VAL A 44 6.17 7.33 16.43
N VAL A 45 6.77 7.48 15.24
CA VAL A 45 8.21 7.66 15.08
C VAL A 45 8.54 8.99 14.42
N ALA A 46 9.67 9.58 14.83
CA ALA A 46 10.23 10.76 14.20
C ALA A 46 11.65 10.49 13.72
N VAL A 47 11.87 10.68 12.42
CA VAL A 47 13.19 10.58 11.81
C VAL A 47 14.03 11.79 12.20
N GLN A 48 15.26 11.54 12.64
CA GLN A 48 16.18 12.56 13.12
C GLN A 48 16.92 13.19 11.92
N GLY A 49 17.25 14.47 12.02
CA GLY A 49 17.79 15.28 10.91
C GLY A 49 19.21 14.96 10.48
N GLY A 50 19.91 14.08 11.19
CA GLY A 50 21.26 13.64 10.84
C GLY A 50 21.27 12.52 9.81
N ILE A 51 22.22 12.59 8.87
CA ILE A 51 22.49 11.54 7.88
C ILE A 51 24.00 11.33 7.86
N TRP A 52 24.42 10.11 8.14
CA TRP A 52 25.81 9.79 8.47
C TRP A 52 26.39 8.78 7.48
N ASN A 53 27.70 8.84 7.22
CA ASN A 53 28.42 7.86 6.40
C ASN A 53 28.84 6.61 7.20
N ALA A 54 28.50 6.56 8.49
CA ALA A 54 28.73 5.44 9.41
C ALA A 54 27.59 5.42 10.44
N ALA A 55 27.38 4.29 11.12
CA ALA A 55 26.34 4.18 12.14
C ALA A 55 26.55 5.25 13.25
N PRO A 56 25.54 6.10 13.52
CA PRO A 56 25.65 7.15 14.53
C PRO A 56 25.61 6.59 15.95
N THR A 57 26.17 7.33 16.90
CA THR A 57 25.99 7.10 18.33
C THR A 57 24.76 7.83 18.86
N LEU A 58 24.29 7.47 20.06
CA LEU A 58 23.21 8.21 20.73
C LEU A 58 23.55 9.71 20.92
N SER A 59 24.82 10.04 21.14
CA SER A 59 25.28 11.43 21.29
C SER A 59 25.25 12.21 19.97
N ASP A 60 25.47 11.54 18.85
CA ASP A 60 25.34 12.19 17.52
C ASP A 60 23.88 12.52 17.24
N VAL A 61 22.97 11.65 17.66
CA VAL A 61 21.53 11.82 17.48
C VAL A 61 20.95 12.86 18.44
N SER A 62 21.44 12.95 19.68
CA SER A 62 20.86 13.83 20.72
C SER A 62 20.93 15.32 20.42
N VAL A 63 21.86 15.73 19.55
CA VAL A 63 22.00 17.12 19.09
C VAL A 63 21.20 17.42 17.82
N CYS A 64 20.55 16.41 17.24
CA CYS A 64 19.74 16.56 16.04
C CYS A 64 18.29 16.92 16.41
N GLY A 65 17.67 17.79 15.61
CA GLY A 65 16.22 17.93 15.59
C GLY A 65 15.55 16.91 14.68
N ILE A 66 14.22 16.93 14.59
CA ILE A 66 13.47 16.12 13.63
C ILE A 66 13.81 16.55 12.19
N LEU A 67 14.02 15.58 11.29
CA LEU A 67 14.21 15.81 9.86
C LEU A 67 12.97 16.53 9.29
N HIS A 68 13.16 17.51 8.42
CA HIS A 68 12.04 18.18 7.75
C HIS A 68 12.06 17.81 6.27
N VAL A 69 10.95 17.26 5.78
CA VAL A 69 10.81 16.77 4.41
C VAL A 69 10.58 17.95 3.46
N ARG A 70 11.53 18.19 2.56
CA ARG A 70 11.52 19.31 1.60
C ARG A 70 11.67 18.85 0.16
N ARG A 71 11.97 17.58 -0.09
CA ARG A 71 12.10 17.04 -1.45
C ARG A 71 10.81 17.22 -2.26
N PHE A 72 10.94 17.36 -3.58
CA PHE A 72 9.84 17.33 -4.55
C PHE A 72 8.67 18.31 -4.34
N LEU A 73 8.89 19.44 -3.64
CA LEU A 73 7.90 20.46 -3.26
C LEU A 73 7.08 20.15 -1.98
N ASP A 74 7.53 19.22 -1.13
CA ASP A 74 6.91 19.04 0.19
C ASP A 74 7.08 20.30 1.07
N THR A 75 6.08 20.58 1.91
CA THR A 75 5.89 21.84 2.65
C THR A 75 6.89 22.08 3.80
N GLY A 76 7.99 21.33 3.86
CA GLY A 76 8.92 21.36 4.99
C GLY A 76 8.33 20.73 6.24
N ARG A 77 7.39 19.79 6.11
CA ARG A 77 6.77 19.11 7.24
C ARG A 77 7.79 18.28 8.04
N PRO A 78 7.62 18.12 9.36
CA PRO A 78 8.46 17.22 10.13
C PRO A 78 8.23 15.77 9.67
N ALA A 79 9.33 15.01 9.63
CA ALA A 79 9.40 13.61 9.24
C ALA A 79 8.88 12.73 10.40
N VAL A 80 7.57 12.75 10.61
CA VAL A 80 6.88 12.00 11.66
C VAL A 80 5.79 11.13 11.03
N TRP A 81 5.76 9.85 11.43
CA TRP A 81 4.80 8.86 10.93
C TRP A 81 4.14 8.12 12.07
N GLY A 82 2.82 7.90 11.94
CA GLY A 82 2.07 6.91 12.70
C GLY A 82 2.13 5.58 11.98
N ILE A 83 2.49 4.53 12.72
CA ILE A 83 2.60 3.18 12.20
C ILE A 83 1.61 2.33 12.95
N ASN A 84 0.73 1.62 12.24
CA ASN A 84 -0.22 0.72 12.89
C ASN A 84 0.58 -0.27 13.76
N ILE A 85 0.15 -0.48 14.99
CA ILE A 85 0.85 -1.34 15.95
C ILE A 85 0.97 -2.78 15.43
N GLU A 86 0.07 -3.21 14.56
CA GLU A 86 0.09 -4.53 13.91
C GLU A 86 1.12 -4.63 12.79
N GLU A 87 1.49 -3.49 12.19
CA GLU A 87 2.50 -3.33 11.15
C GLU A 87 3.87 -2.96 11.72
N TRP A 88 3.97 -2.69 13.03
CA TRP A 88 5.24 -2.35 13.69
C TRP A 88 6.26 -3.50 13.60
N LYS A 89 7.18 -3.38 12.63
CA LYS A 89 8.19 -4.39 12.33
C LYS A 89 9.55 -3.74 12.05
N LEU A 90 10.50 -3.86 12.99
CA LEU A 90 11.87 -3.41 12.79
C LEU A 90 12.58 -4.12 11.62
N SER A 91 12.14 -5.33 11.24
CA SER A 91 12.64 -6.05 10.07
C SER A 91 12.36 -5.34 8.74
N GLU A 92 11.45 -4.37 8.71
CA GLU A 92 11.20 -3.52 7.55
C GLU A 92 12.26 -2.43 7.37
N ILE A 93 13.25 -2.37 8.25
CA ILE A 93 14.35 -1.41 8.23
C ILE A 93 15.66 -2.20 8.11
N ASP A 94 16.64 -1.66 7.40
CA ASP A 94 17.94 -2.32 7.26
C ASP A 94 18.85 -2.04 8.45
N GLU A 95 19.39 -3.12 9.02
CA GLU A 95 20.35 -3.09 10.12
C GLU A 95 19.91 -2.20 11.31
N PRO A 96 18.69 -2.40 11.87
CA PRO A 96 18.23 -1.58 12.99
C PRO A 96 19.06 -1.86 14.24
N VAL A 97 19.61 -0.82 14.86
CA VAL A 97 20.39 -0.91 16.10
C VAL A 97 19.81 0.07 17.12
N LEU A 98 19.38 -0.46 18.27
CA LEU A 98 18.96 0.36 19.42
C LEU A 98 20.19 1.10 19.98
N LEU A 99 20.16 2.43 19.94
CA LEU A 99 21.23 3.29 20.47
C LEU A 99 21.04 3.63 21.94
N GLY A 100 19.79 3.59 22.43
CA GLY A 100 19.42 3.94 23.79
C GLY A 100 18.09 4.70 23.81
N ALA A 101 17.91 5.55 24.81
CA ALA A 101 16.71 6.38 24.96
C ALA A 101 17.09 7.86 25.13
N LEU A 102 16.27 8.73 24.55
CA LEU A 102 16.31 10.18 24.76
C LEU A 102 14.96 10.62 25.33
N GLU A 103 14.96 11.73 26.07
CA GLU A 103 13.73 12.35 26.54
C GLU A 103 12.85 12.77 25.34
N VAL A 104 11.54 12.62 25.50
CA VAL A 104 10.55 13.10 24.53
C VAL A 104 10.07 14.46 25.02
N SER A 105 10.32 15.50 24.21
CA SER A 105 9.92 16.87 24.52
C SER A 105 8.41 17.08 24.38
N ALA A 106 7.90 18.15 24.98
CA ALA A 106 6.48 18.52 24.87
C ALA A 106 6.04 18.74 23.41
N ASP A 107 6.91 19.32 22.57
CA ASP A 107 6.64 19.53 21.14
C ASP A 107 6.49 18.19 20.39
N GLU A 108 7.31 17.20 20.75
CA GLU A 108 7.27 15.86 20.18
C GLU A 108 6.02 15.08 20.61
N ILE A 109 5.62 15.21 21.88
CA ILE A 109 4.34 14.68 22.37
C ILE A 109 3.19 15.28 21.55
N GLY A 110 3.19 16.59 21.31
CA GLY A 110 2.18 17.26 20.49
C GLY A 110 2.14 16.77 19.03
N LEU A 111 3.27 16.33 18.46
CA LEU A 111 3.31 15.70 17.13
C LEU A 111 2.67 14.30 17.15
N ALA A 112 2.91 13.53 18.20
CA ALA A 112 2.27 12.22 18.36
C ALA A 112 0.76 12.33 18.61
N GLU A 113 0.33 13.28 19.42
CA GLU A 113 -1.10 13.54 19.66
C GLU A 113 -1.86 13.90 18.38
N LYS A 114 -1.23 14.64 17.44
CA LYS A 114 -1.84 14.91 16.12
C LYS A 114 -2.13 13.64 15.35
N ILE A 115 -1.21 12.68 15.38
CA ILE A 115 -1.36 11.40 14.70
C ILE A 115 -2.46 10.57 15.35
N PHE A 116 -2.43 10.42 16.69
CA PHE A 116 -3.45 9.65 17.41
C PHE A 116 -4.87 10.18 17.22
N ASN A 117 -5.02 11.49 17.01
CA ASN A 117 -6.31 12.14 16.79
C ASN A 117 -6.62 12.41 15.31
N PHE A 118 -5.84 11.86 14.37
CA PHE A 118 -6.02 12.03 12.93
C PHE A 118 -6.16 13.50 12.49
N LEU A 119 -5.45 14.41 13.16
CA LEU A 119 -5.51 15.84 12.85
C LEU A 119 -4.89 16.14 11.48
N PRO A 120 -5.27 17.25 10.82
CA PRO A 120 -4.72 17.63 9.52
C PRO A 120 -3.18 17.65 9.52
N GLY A 121 -2.60 17.00 8.50
CA GLY A 121 -1.14 16.87 8.34
C GLY A 121 -0.54 15.60 8.95
N SER A 122 -1.35 14.79 9.65
CA SER A 122 -0.93 13.46 10.11
C SER A 122 -0.61 12.53 8.94
N VAL A 123 0.43 11.72 9.11
CA VAL A 123 0.89 10.76 8.12
C VAL A 123 0.89 9.38 8.75
N ILE A 124 0.11 8.47 8.18
CA ILE A 124 0.05 7.07 8.61
C ILE A 124 0.65 6.23 7.48
N SER A 125 1.63 5.40 7.81
CA SER A 125 2.35 4.54 6.86
C SER A 125 3.07 3.41 7.61
N SER A 126 3.69 2.49 6.88
CA SER A 126 4.59 1.49 7.46
C SER A 126 5.94 2.11 7.84
N MET A 127 6.86 1.31 8.39
CA MET A 127 8.24 1.74 8.65
C MET A 127 8.96 2.19 7.36
N ASP A 128 8.50 1.75 6.19
CA ASP A 128 9.10 2.09 4.91
C ASP A 128 9.05 3.60 4.63
N GLY A 129 7.93 4.27 4.95
CA GLY A 129 7.81 5.71 4.80
C GLY A 129 8.85 6.50 5.62
N ALA A 130 9.09 6.05 6.85
CA ALA A 130 10.11 6.63 7.73
C ALA A 130 11.54 6.29 7.24
N SER A 131 11.77 5.09 6.72
CA SER A 131 13.10 4.64 6.27
C SER A 131 13.56 5.32 4.98
N MET A 132 12.64 5.66 4.08
CA MET A 132 12.96 6.33 2.81
C MET A 132 13.24 7.83 2.94
N ALA A 133 12.72 8.48 3.98
CA ALA A 133 12.80 9.93 4.11
C ALA A 133 14.24 10.49 4.19
N PRO A 134 15.15 9.92 4.99
CA PRO A 134 16.54 10.40 5.05
C PRO A 134 17.22 10.36 3.67
N GLU A 135 17.16 9.22 2.97
CA GLU A 135 17.80 9.07 1.66
C GLU A 135 17.27 10.09 0.66
N GLY A 136 15.94 10.26 0.61
CA GLY A 136 15.30 11.21 -0.27
C GLY A 136 15.76 12.66 -0.01
N GLU A 137 15.84 13.07 1.25
CA GLU A 137 16.33 14.41 1.61
C GLU A 137 17.82 14.60 1.32
N TRP A 138 18.65 13.61 1.62
CA TRP A 138 20.08 13.66 1.29
C TRP A 138 20.29 13.82 -0.20
N ARG A 139 19.64 12.98 -1.02
CA ARG A 139 19.75 13.05 -2.48
C ARG A 139 19.15 14.32 -3.04
N TRP A 140 18.09 14.86 -2.44
CA TRP A 140 17.55 16.15 -2.86
C TRP A 140 18.56 17.29 -2.73
N VAL A 141 19.42 17.25 -1.70
CA VAL A 141 20.46 18.25 -1.48
C VAL A 141 21.72 17.97 -2.30
N ASN A 142 22.11 16.70 -2.46
CA ASN A 142 23.44 16.32 -2.98
C ASN A 142 23.41 15.75 -4.41
N ASP A 143 22.28 15.22 -4.87
CA ASP A 143 22.14 14.45 -6.11
C ASP A 143 20.75 14.64 -6.77
N ARG A 144 20.29 15.89 -6.78
CA ARG A 144 18.91 16.22 -7.19
C ARG A 144 18.59 15.78 -8.62
N GLY A 145 19.54 15.96 -9.54
CA GLY A 145 19.35 15.64 -10.95
C GLY A 145 19.12 14.15 -11.20
N ALA A 146 19.90 13.27 -10.56
CA ALA A 146 19.69 11.84 -10.70
C ALA A 146 18.40 11.39 -10.00
N LEU A 147 18.10 11.94 -8.83
CA LEU A 147 16.85 11.65 -8.12
C LEU A 147 15.60 12.05 -8.95
N GLU A 148 15.63 13.20 -9.63
CA GLU A 148 14.55 13.63 -10.52
C GLU A 148 14.46 12.72 -11.77
N ALA A 149 15.58 12.31 -12.36
CA ALA A 149 15.61 11.40 -13.50
C ALA A 149 15.06 10.01 -13.17
N GLU A 150 15.43 9.45 -12.01
CA GLU A 150 14.90 8.17 -11.52
C GLU A 150 13.39 8.24 -11.28
N ARG A 151 12.89 9.34 -10.71
CA ARG A 151 11.45 9.53 -10.51
C ARG A 151 10.68 9.53 -11.83
N GLU A 152 11.27 10.06 -12.90
CA GLU A 152 10.69 9.98 -14.23
C GLU A 152 10.73 8.54 -14.77
N GLN A 153 11.79 7.77 -14.52
CA GLN A 153 11.83 6.35 -14.88
C GLN A 153 10.75 5.52 -14.16
N VAL A 154 10.56 5.74 -12.86
CA VAL A 154 9.47 5.10 -12.09
C VAL A 154 8.11 5.44 -12.68
N ARG A 155 7.86 6.72 -13.01
CA ARG A 155 6.61 7.15 -13.65
C ARG A 155 6.42 6.53 -15.03
N ALA A 156 7.47 6.51 -15.85
CA ALA A 156 7.44 5.93 -17.18
C ALA A 156 7.17 4.42 -17.14
N ARG A 157 7.81 3.69 -16.21
CA ARG A 157 7.54 2.26 -15.99
C ARG A 157 6.11 2.02 -15.53
N ALA A 158 5.63 2.76 -14.55
CA ALA A 158 4.25 2.64 -14.07
C ALA A 158 3.22 2.98 -15.16
N ALA A 159 3.50 3.99 -16.01
CA ALA A 159 2.67 4.32 -17.16
C ALA A 159 2.70 3.22 -18.22
N ALA A 160 3.87 2.65 -18.53
CA ALA A 160 4.02 1.55 -19.47
C ALA A 160 3.32 0.27 -18.98
N GLN A 161 3.41 -0.04 -17.68
CA GLN A 161 2.70 -1.15 -17.05
C GLN A 161 1.18 -0.97 -17.16
N ARG A 162 0.65 0.21 -16.81
CA ARG A 162 -0.78 0.52 -16.97
C ARG A 162 -1.24 0.42 -18.43
N ALA A 163 -0.49 1.01 -19.37
CA ALA A 163 -0.81 0.93 -20.79
C ALA A 163 -0.77 -0.52 -21.33
N ALA A 164 0.17 -1.33 -20.85
CA ALA A 164 0.26 -2.75 -21.19
C ALA A 164 -0.92 -3.54 -20.61
N GLN A 165 -1.33 -3.25 -19.37
CA GLN A 165 -2.50 -3.86 -18.73
C GLN A 165 -3.79 -3.51 -19.47
N GLU A 166 -4.00 -2.22 -19.79
CA GLU A 166 -5.13 -1.77 -20.61
C GLU A 166 -5.16 -2.44 -21.99
N THR A 167 -4.00 -2.58 -22.64
CA THR A 167 -3.90 -3.24 -23.96
C THR A 167 -4.23 -4.72 -23.87
N ARG A 168 -3.72 -5.42 -22.83
CA ARG A 168 -4.05 -6.81 -22.57
C ARG A 168 -5.54 -6.98 -22.33
N MET A 169 -6.13 -6.12 -21.50
CA MET A 169 -7.57 -6.12 -21.22
C MET A 169 -8.38 -5.91 -22.51
N LYS A 170 -8.11 -4.85 -23.28
CA LYS A 170 -8.79 -4.59 -24.57
C LYS A 170 -8.70 -5.78 -25.53
N ASN A 171 -7.54 -6.42 -25.65
CA ASN A 171 -7.38 -7.59 -26.49
C ASN A 171 -8.16 -8.81 -25.97
N ARG A 172 -8.21 -9.00 -24.66
CA ARG A 172 -8.98 -10.07 -24.01
C ARG A 172 -10.48 -9.91 -24.24
N LEU A 173 -11.00 -8.68 -24.08
CA LEU A 173 -12.43 -8.38 -24.26
C LEU A 173 -12.91 -8.66 -25.70
N ARG A 174 -12.10 -8.40 -26.74
CA ARG A 174 -12.52 -8.56 -28.16
C ARG A 174 -13.05 -9.95 -28.54
N GLY A 175 -12.60 -11.00 -27.87
CA GLY A 175 -13.00 -12.39 -28.15
C GLY A 175 -13.77 -13.04 -27.00
N LEU A 176 -14.21 -12.26 -26.02
CA LEU A 176 -14.82 -12.80 -24.80
C LEU A 176 -16.31 -13.09 -25.00
N THR A 177 -16.75 -14.24 -24.49
CA THR A 177 -18.13 -14.72 -24.55
C THR A 177 -18.53 -15.34 -23.21
N TRP A 178 -19.83 -15.53 -22.98
CA TRP A 178 -20.33 -16.24 -21.79
C TRP A 178 -19.76 -17.65 -21.68
N GLU A 179 -19.66 -18.37 -22.80
CA GLU A 179 -19.08 -19.71 -22.85
C GLU A 179 -17.62 -19.70 -22.40
N LYS A 180 -16.83 -18.75 -22.89
CA LYS A 180 -15.43 -18.60 -22.50
C LYS A 180 -15.29 -18.28 -21.01
N LEU A 181 -16.03 -17.30 -20.49
CA LEU A 181 -16.02 -16.94 -19.07
C LEU A 181 -16.40 -18.11 -18.15
N ARG A 182 -17.34 -18.96 -18.57
CA ARG A 182 -17.75 -20.14 -17.80
C ARG A 182 -16.76 -21.30 -17.88
N SER A 183 -15.99 -21.39 -18.98
CA SER A 183 -14.99 -22.44 -19.17
C SER A 183 -13.67 -22.18 -18.47
N GLU A 184 -13.35 -20.91 -18.21
CA GLU A 184 -12.12 -20.52 -17.53
C GLU A 184 -12.25 -20.74 -16.01
N THR A 185 -11.11 -20.83 -15.33
CA THR A 185 -11.07 -20.87 -13.85
C THR A 185 -10.73 -19.47 -13.36
N PRO A 186 -11.71 -18.70 -12.83
CA PRO A 186 -11.42 -17.39 -12.24
C PRO A 186 -10.37 -17.53 -11.14
N PHE A 187 -9.51 -16.53 -10.99
CA PHE A 187 -8.57 -16.47 -9.87
C PHE A 187 -7.63 -17.69 -9.78
N GLU A 188 -7.23 -18.26 -10.92
CA GLU A 188 -6.33 -19.43 -10.98
C GLU A 188 -5.00 -19.17 -10.26
N ARG A 189 -4.55 -17.91 -10.23
CA ARG A 189 -3.26 -17.49 -9.67
C ARG A 189 -3.26 -17.20 -8.18
N TRP A 190 -4.42 -17.17 -7.53
CA TRP A 190 -4.50 -16.85 -6.10
C TRP A 190 -3.77 -17.91 -5.28
N THR A 191 -2.77 -17.47 -4.52
CA THR A 191 -1.97 -18.34 -3.67
C THR A 191 -2.61 -18.51 -2.30
N THR A 192 -2.77 -19.75 -1.87
CA THR A 192 -3.34 -20.07 -0.56
C THR A 192 -2.27 -19.98 0.53
N SER A 193 -2.12 -18.82 1.16
CA SER A 193 -1.26 -18.65 2.34
C SER A 193 -1.64 -17.37 3.07
N PRO A 194 -1.81 -17.34 4.41
CA PRO A 194 -2.04 -16.08 5.10
C PRO A 194 -0.90 -15.08 4.81
N PRO A 195 -1.19 -13.80 4.54
CA PRO A 195 -2.49 -13.11 4.66
C PRO A 195 -3.44 -13.25 3.44
N TYR A 196 -3.03 -13.97 2.39
CA TYR A 196 -3.80 -14.16 1.15
C TYR A 196 -5.03 -15.06 1.34
N PRO A 197 -5.99 -15.03 0.39
CA PRO A 197 -7.21 -15.81 0.47
C PRO A 197 -6.99 -17.30 0.72
N SER A 198 -7.78 -17.87 1.62
CA SER A 198 -7.78 -19.31 1.86
C SER A 198 -8.26 -20.08 0.62
N GLU A 199 -7.98 -21.39 0.57
CA GLU A 199 -8.51 -22.27 -0.48
C GLU A 199 -10.05 -22.24 -0.50
N GLN A 200 -10.67 -22.19 0.68
CA GLN A 200 -12.11 -22.08 0.82
C GLN A 200 -12.64 -20.77 0.24
N PHE A 201 -12.04 -19.64 0.62
CA PHE A 201 -12.42 -18.32 0.09
C PHE A 201 -12.32 -18.29 -1.43
N THR A 202 -11.18 -18.76 -1.97
CA THR A 202 -10.92 -18.78 -3.41
C THR A 202 -11.96 -19.64 -4.15
N ARG A 203 -12.31 -20.80 -3.60
CA ARG A 203 -13.36 -21.67 -4.17
C ARG A 203 -14.71 -20.99 -4.17
N GLU A 204 -15.10 -20.34 -3.08
CA GLU A 204 -16.38 -19.64 -2.98
C GLU A 204 -16.44 -18.42 -3.90
N ALA A 205 -15.33 -17.69 -4.06
CA ALA A 205 -15.20 -16.58 -5.01
C ALA A 205 -15.40 -17.04 -6.45
N ARG A 206 -14.76 -18.16 -6.85
CA ARG A 206 -14.99 -18.79 -8.16
C ARG A 206 -16.45 -19.14 -8.38
N MET A 207 -17.09 -19.73 -7.38
CA MET A 207 -18.51 -20.07 -7.45
C MET A 207 -19.40 -18.83 -7.60
N ALA A 208 -19.08 -17.73 -6.89
CA ALA A 208 -19.82 -16.48 -7.00
C ALA A 208 -19.72 -15.87 -8.41
N ILE A 209 -18.51 -15.86 -9.01
CA ILE A 209 -18.29 -15.43 -10.39
C ILE A 209 -19.11 -16.27 -11.38
N HIS A 210 -19.02 -17.60 -11.28
CA HIS A 210 -19.75 -18.47 -12.20
C HIS A 210 -21.27 -18.33 -12.08
N ARG A 211 -21.80 -18.23 -10.86
CA ARG A 211 -23.24 -17.98 -10.63
C ARG A 211 -23.70 -16.65 -11.22
N ALA A 212 -22.89 -15.60 -11.11
CA ALA A 212 -23.20 -14.32 -11.74
C ALA A 212 -23.23 -14.43 -13.27
N CYS A 213 -22.26 -15.13 -13.87
CA CYS A 213 -22.23 -15.40 -15.30
C CYS A 213 -23.47 -16.19 -15.77
N GLU A 214 -23.86 -17.23 -15.02
CA GLU A 214 -25.05 -18.03 -15.31
C GLU A 214 -26.32 -17.18 -15.25
N THR A 215 -26.50 -16.43 -14.16
CA THR A 215 -27.64 -15.54 -13.97
C THR A 215 -27.76 -14.52 -15.11
N LEU A 216 -26.65 -13.90 -15.52
CA LEU A 216 -26.64 -12.91 -16.60
C LEU A 216 -26.89 -13.53 -17.97
N GLN A 217 -26.40 -14.76 -18.21
CA GLN A 217 -26.66 -15.49 -19.44
C GLN A 217 -28.15 -15.84 -19.58
N GLU A 218 -28.82 -16.22 -18.49
CA GLU A 218 -30.26 -16.54 -18.45
C GLU A 218 -31.15 -15.33 -18.76
N LEU A 219 -30.68 -14.10 -18.50
CA LEU A 219 -31.39 -12.86 -18.88
C LEU A 219 -31.41 -12.62 -20.40
N GLY A 220 -30.67 -13.41 -21.18
CA GLY A 220 -30.63 -13.36 -22.64
C GLY A 220 -29.49 -12.48 -23.21
N PRO A 221 -29.42 -12.31 -24.54
CA PRO A 221 -28.26 -11.73 -25.23
C PRO A 221 -28.08 -10.21 -25.04
N LYS A 222 -29.12 -9.51 -24.59
CA LYS A 222 -29.10 -8.05 -24.35
C LYS A 222 -29.91 -7.72 -23.09
N PRO A 223 -29.41 -8.10 -21.91
CA PRO A 223 -30.10 -7.83 -20.65
C PRO A 223 -30.22 -6.33 -20.40
N LYS A 224 -31.28 -5.90 -19.70
CA LYS A 224 -31.46 -4.49 -19.34
C LYS A 224 -30.36 -4.08 -18.36
N LYS A 225 -29.85 -2.85 -18.51
CA LYS A 225 -28.80 -2.29 -17.62
C LYS A 225 -29.16 -2.44 -16.13
N THR A 226 -30.42 -2.26 -15.76
CA THR A 226 -30.90 -2.39 -14.38
C THR A 226 -30.75 -3.79 -13.82
N ASP A 227 -30.94 -4.81 -14.64
CA ASP A 227 -30.87 -6.21 -14.21
C ASP A 227 -29.40 -6.65 -14.12
N VAL A 228 -28.56 -6.23 -15.07
CA VAL A 228 -27.11 -6.44 -15.00
C VAL A 228 -26.50 -5.76 -13.78
N ARG A 229 -26.88 -4.50 -13.52
CA ARG A 229 -26.43 -3.74 -12.35
C ARG A 229 -26.75 -4.46 -11.06
N LYS A 230 -27.95 -5.04 -10.92
CA LYS A 230 -28.34 -5.79 -9.72
C LYS A 230 -27.42 -6.98 -9.50
N VAL A 231 -27.17 -7.80 -10.54
CA VAL A 231 -26.30 -8.98 -10.42
C VAL A 231 -24.87 -8.58 -10.06
N LEU A 232 -24.30 -7.58 -10.74
CA LEU A 232 -22.94 -7.10 -10.46
C LEU A 232 -22.83 -6.53 -9.04
N ARG A 233 -23.82 -5.74 -8.60
CA ARG A 233 -23.84 -5.20 -7.24
C ARG A 233 -23.93 -6.30 -6.19
N THR A 234 -24.79 -7.29 -6.37
CA THR A 234 -24.88 -8.45 -5.47
C THR A 234 -23.56 -9.22 -5.40
N LEU A 235 -22.84 -9.33 -6.53
CA LEU A 235 -21.52 -9.97 -6.56
C LEU A 235 -20.47 -9.13 -5.79
N VAL A 236 -20.44 -7.81 -5.97
CA VAL A 236 -19.55 -6.91 -5.20
C VAL A 236 -19.86 -6.97 -3.71
N GLU A 237 -21.14 -6.91 -3.33
CA GLU A 237 -21.59 -7.03 -1.93
C GLU A 237 -21.21 -8.40 -1.32
N TRP A 238 -21.17 -9.46 -2.14
CA TRP A 238 -20.66 -10.75 -1.70
C TRP A 238 -19.17 -10.69 -1.37
N PHE A 239 -18.33 -10.07 -2.23
CA PHE A 239 -16.90 -9.91 -1.96
C PHE A 239 -16.64 -9.04 -0.72
N ASN A 240 -17.33 -7.90 -0.59
CA ASN A 240 -17.21 -7.03 0.60
C ASN A 240 -17.46 -7.81 1.90
N ARG A 241 -18.54 -8.58 1.95
CA ARG A 241 -18.88 -9.38 3.14
C ARG A 241 -17.87 -10.52 3.36
N ALA A 242 -17.52 -11.25 2.31
CA ALA A 242 -16.60 -12.39 2.42
C ALA A 242 -15.22 -11.93 2.92
N ASP A 243 -14.75 -10.77 2.44
CA ASP A 243 -13.49 -10.18 2.85
C ASP A 243 -13.49 -9.74 4.32
N ASP A 244 -14.54 -9.04 4.76
CA ASP A 244 -14.73 -8.64 6.15
C ASP A 244 -14.77 -9.87 7.09
N GLU A 245 -15.51 -10.92 6.70
CA GLU A 245 -15.57 -12.19 7.44
C GLU A 245 -14.22 -12.93 7.48
N ALA A 246 -13.39 -12.75 6.46
CA ALA A 246 -12.05 -13.35 6.36
C ALA A 246 -10.96 -12.50 7.04
N GLY A 247 -11.29 -11.29 7.51
CA GLY A 247 -10.37 -10.39 8.17
C GLY A 247 -9.51 -9.54 7.22
N GLY A 248 -10.02 -9.21 6.03
CA GLY A 248 -9.33 -8.37 5.06
C GLY A 248 -8.22 -9.12 4.32
N VAL A 249 -8.59 -10.15 3.55
CA VAL A 249 -7.67 -10.99 2.78
C VAL A 249 -7.54 -10.58 1.31
N ILE A 250 -8.43 -9.70 0.83
CA ILE A 250 -8.35 -9.11 -0.51
C ILE A 250 -7.32 -7.99 -0.49
N GLU A 251 -6.12 -8.30 -0.96
CA GLU A 251 -5.03 -7.33 -1.10
C GLU A 251 -5.00 -6.77 -2.53
N THR A 252 -3.93 -6.04 -2.86
CA THR A 252 -3.81 -5.33 -4.16
C THR A 252 -3.95 -6.26 -5.36
N GLU A 253 -3.34 -7.46 -5.34
CA GLU A 253 -3.39 -8.40 -6.47
C GLU A 253 -4.79 -9.01 -6.65
N GLU A 254 -5.41 -9.47 -5.56
CA GLU A 254 -6.78 -10.00 -5.57
C GLU A 254 -7.79 -8.94 -6.02
N ARG A 255 -7.61 -7.70 -5.56
CA ARG A 255 -8.40 -6.53 -5.96
C ARG A 255 -8.37 -6.32 -7.47
N GLU A 256 -7.19 -6.34 -8.07
CA GLU A 256 -7.03 -6.16 -9.51
C GLU A 256 -7.70 -7.30 -10.29
N ASP A 257 -7.57 -8.55 -9.84
CA ASP A 257 -8.20 -9.71 -10.45
C ASP A 257 -9.74 -9.66 -10.36
N ILE A 258 -10.31 -9.25 -9.22
CA ILE A 258 -11.77 -9.10 -9.05
C ILE A 258 -12.30 -8.00 -9.97
N CYS A 259 -11.64 -6.83 -9.99
CA CYS A 259 -12.01 -5.73 -10.88
C CYS A 259 -11.98 -6.17 -12.36
N ALA A 260 -10.93 -6.88 -12.77
CA ALA A 260 -10.81 -7.43 -14.12
C ALA A 260 -11.97 -8.40 -14.45
N ALA A 261 -12.29 -9.33 -13.55
CA ALA A 261 -13.40 -10.27 -13.74
C ALA A 261 -14.76 -9.55 -13.86
N LEU A 262 -15.01 -8.52 -13.06
CA LEU A 262 -16.27 -7.77 -13.12
C LEU A 262 -16.38 -6.92 -14.39
N GLU A 263 -15.29 -6.29 -14.83
CA GLU A 263 -15.23 -5.56 -16.11
C GLU A 263 -15.54 -6.48 -17.29
N GLU A 264 -14.95 -7.69 -17.29
CA GLU A 264 -15.21 -8.73 -18.27
C GLU A 264 -16.67 -9.17 -18.32
N ILE A 265 -17.29 -9.41 -17.16
CA ILE A 265 -18.72 -9.74 -17.06
C ILE A 265 -19.59 -8.60 -17.60
N ALA A 266 -19.28 -7.35 -17.23
CA ALA A 266 -20.02 -6.17 -17.71
C ALA A 266 -19.89 -5.99 -19.23
N PHE A 267 -18.70 -6.26 -19.79
CA PHE A 267 -18.45 -6.22 -21.23
C PHE A 267 -19.27 -7.28 -21.97
N VAL A 268 -19.25 -8.54 -21.53
CA VAL A 268 -20.01 -9.63 -22.18
C VAL A 268 -21.51 -9.38 -22.07
N ALA A 269 -21.98 -8.80 -20.96
CA ALA A 269 -23.37 -8.36 -20.78
C ALA A 269 -23.77 -7.13 -21.62
N ARG A 270 -22.83 -6.53 -22.39
CA ARG A 270 -23.02 -5.31 -23.18
C ARG A 270 -23.40 -4.08 -22.35
N GLN A 271 -22.88 -3.99 -21.12
CA GLN A 271 -23.13 -2.91 -20.18
C GLN A 271 -21.82 -2.33 -19.64
N GLU A 272 -20.85 -2.07 -20.51
CA GLU A 272 -19.49 -1.56 -20.18
C GLU A 272 -19.50 -0.34 -19.26
N SER A 273 -20.50 0.54 -19.39
CA SER A 273 -20.65 1.70 -18.49
C SER A 273 -20.81 1.34 -17.00
N LEU A 274 -21.21 0.10 -16.68
CA LEU A 274 -21.28 -0.39 -15.29
C LEU A 274 -19.90 -0.68 -14.71
N ALA A 275 -18.86 -0.85 -15.53
CA ALA A 275 -17.49 -1.08 -15.05
C ALA A 275 -17.03 0.08 -14.14
N ASN A 276 -17.36 1.32 -14.52
CA ASN A 276 -17.03 2.52 -13.74
C ASN A 276 -17.86 2.63 -12.45
N GLU A 277 -19.06 2.03 -12.39
CA GLU A 277 -19.93 2.10 -11.21
C GLU A 277 -19.50 1.11 -10.11
N ILE A 278 -18.76 0.05 -10.46
CA ILE A 278 -18.27 -0.97 -9.51
C ILE A 278 -17.38 -0.36 -8.43
N ASP A 279 -16.55 0.62 -8.80
CA ASP A 279 -15.65 1.30 -7.86
C ASP A 279 -16.41 2.00 -6.72
N GLU A 280 -17.66 2.40 -6.94
CA GLU A 280 -18.50 3.04 -5.92
C GLU A 280 -19.12 2.03 -4.92
N TRP A 281 -19.12 0.74 -5.24
CA TRP A 281 -19.79 -0.29 -4.44
C TRP A 281 -18.84 -1.11 -3.56
N ARG A 282 -17.56 -1.17 -3.91
CA ARG A 282 -16.56 -1.95 -3.17
C ARG A 282 -16.12 -1.26 -1.89
N THR A 283 -15.79 -2.06 -0.89
CA THR A 283 -15.23 -1.60 0.40
C THR A 283 -13.90 -2.25 0.75
N TRP A 284 -13.48 -3.23 -0.05
CA TRP A 284 -12.19 -3.91 0.03
C TRP A 284 -11.12 -3.22 -0.82
#